data_AF-A0A967SP28-F1
#
_entry.id   AF-A0A967SP28-F1
#
_cell.length_a   1.000
_cell.length_b   1.000
_cell.length_c   1.000
_cell.angle_alpha   90.00
_cell.angle_beta   90.00
_cell.angle_gamma   90.00
#
_symmetry.space_group_name_H-M   'P 1'
#
loop_
_entity.id
_entity.type
_entity.pdbx_description
1 polymer ?
#
loop_
_entity_poly.entity_id
_entity_poly.type
_entity_poly.pdbx_seq_one_letter_code
_entity_poly.pdbx_strand_id
1 'polypeptide(L)' 'MLDGDRIRARARGYNEIRDRVPVLVRIHVSYRLSVPPGSRERVMKAL' A
#
# COMPACT_ATOMS: atom_id res chain seq x y z
N MET A 1 -2.03 17.06 -10.08
CA MET A 1 -1.06 15.94 -10.00
C MET A 1 -0.50 15.93 -8.59
N LEU A 2 -0.67 14.85 -7.83
CA LEU A 2 0.08 14.69 -6.58
C LEU A 2 1.54 14.46 -6.98
N ASP A 3 2.46 15.30 -6.53
CA ASP A 3 3.91 15.09 -6.74
C ASP A 3 4.26 13.62 -6.47
N GLY A 4 4.87 12.95 -7.45
CA GLY A 4 5.11 11.49 -7.42
C GLY A 4 5.90 10.99 -6.21
N ASP A 5 6.62 11.89 -5.52
CA ASP A 5 7.38 11.58 -4.30
C ASP A 5 6.58 11.70 -2.99
N ARG A 6 5.33 12.19 -3.03
CA ARG A 6 4.51 12.34 -1.81
C ARG A 6 3.87 11.03 -1.37
N ILE A 7 3.84 10.01 -2.22
CA ILE A 7 3.28 8.70 -1.89
C ILE A 7 4.25 7.63 -2.37
N ARG A 8 4.83 6.89 -1.42
CA ARG A 8 5.64 5.71 -1.73
C ARG A 8 4.96 4.48 -1.18
N ALA A 9 4.58 3.55 -2.05
CA ALA A 9 3.98 2.28 -1.67
C ALA A 9 4.95 1.12 -1.93
N ARG A 10 4.87 0.09 -1.10
CA ARG A 10 5.53 -1.19 -1.26
C ARG A 10 4.49 -2.28 -1.09
N ALA A 11 4.34 -3.11 -2.11
CA ALA A 11 3.52 -4.31 -2.05
C ALA A 11 4.42 -5.53 -1.76
N ARG A 12 3.94 -6.44 -0.92
CA ARG A 12 4.54 -7.75 -0.68
C ARG A 12 3.47 -8.82 -0.82
N GLY A 13 3.68 -9.72 -1.77
CA GLY A 13 2.87 -10.93 -1.92
C GLY A 13 3.37 -12.04 -1.00
N TYR A 14 2.43 -12.82 -0.48
CA TYR A 14 2.68 -14.04 0.29
C TYR A 14 2.03 -15.18 -0.47
N ASN A 15 2.85 -16.11 -0.91
CA ASN A 15 2.42 -17.29 -1.65
C ASN A 15 2.45 -18.50 -0.72
N GLU A 16 1.50 -19.40 -0.90
CA GLU A 16 1.49 -20.73 -0.31
C GLU A 16 1.52 -21.76 -1.43
N ILE A 17 2.19 -22.89 -1.22
CA ILE A 17 2.07 -24.02 -2.15
C ILE A 17 0.78 -24.78 -1.81
N ARG A 18 -0.15 -24.87 -2.76
CA ARG A 18 -1.38 -25.69 -2.65
C ARG A 18 -1.45 -26.58 -3.88
N ASP A 19 -1.67 -27.88 -3.68
CA ASP A 19 -1.71 -28.87 -4.77
C ASP A 19 -0.48 -28.82 -5.70
N ARG A 20 0.71 -28.58 -5.12
CA ARG A 20 1.99 -28.40 -5.83
C ARG A 20 2.06 -27.15 -6.73
N VAL A 21 1.13 -26.21 -6.59
CA VAL A 21 1.10 -24.94 -7.31
C VAL A 21 1.28 -23.78 -6.33
N PRO A 22 2.14 -22.78 -6.62
CA PRO A 22 2.21 -21.56 -5.83
C PRO A 22 0.95 -20.71 -6.04
N VAL A 23 0.24 -20.45 -4.96
CA VAL A 23 -0.98 -19.63 -4.94
C VAL A 23 -0.71 -18.37 -4.12
N LEU A 24 -0.99 -17.19 -4.70
CA LEU A 24 -0.95 -15.92 -3.97
C LEU A 24 -2.14 -15.85 -3.02
N VAL A 25 -1.88 -15.94 -1.72
CA VAL A 25 -2.94 -16.00 -0.70
C VAL A 25 -3.13 -14.67 0.02
N ARG A 26 -2.13 -13.78 -0.02
CA ARG A 26 -2.20 -12.49 0.65
C ARG A 26 -1.29 -11.47 0.00
N ILE A 27 -1.73 -10.23 -0.02
CA ILE A 27 -0.91 -9.08 -0.39
C ILE A 27 -0.92 -8.11 0.79
N HIS A 28 0.26 -7.74 1.29
CA HIS A 28 0.40 -6.61 2.19
C HIS A 28 0.86 -5.40 1.40
N VAL A 29 0.13 -4.28 1.53
CA VAL A 29 0.52 -3.00 0.96
C VAL A 29 0.89 -2.07 2.11
N SER A 30 2.15 -1.66 2.15
CA SER A 30 2.64 -0.65 3.08
C SER A 30 2.90 0.63 2.30
N TYR A 31 2.39 1.75 2.75
CA TYR A 31 2.62 3.03 2.09
C TYR A 31 3.10 4.09 3.08
N ARG A 32 3.87 5.04 2.57
CA ARG A 32 4.27 6.26 3.27
C ARG A 32 3.71 7.44 2.48
N LEU A 33 2.87 8.24 3.15
CA LEU A 33 2.39 9.51 2.63
C LEU A 33 3.13 10.66 3.31
N SER A 34 3.59 11.62 2.51
CA SER A 34 3.97 12.95 2.99
C SER A 34 2.75 13.85 2.87
N VAL A 35 2.13 14.16 4.01
CA VAL A 35 0.89 14.95 4.05
C VAL A 35 1.21 16.40 4.43
N PRO A 36 0.80 17.38 3.61
CA PRO A 36 0.97 18.78 3.95
C PRO A 36 0.26 19.15 5.26
N PRO A 37 0.76 20.16 6.00
CA PRO A 37 0.07 20.70 7.17
C PRO A 37 -1.39 21.07 6.83
N GLY A 38 -2.32 20.78 7.76
CA GLY A 38 -3.76 21.05 7.57
C GLY A 38 -4.52 20.06 6.68
N SER A 39 -3.84 19.14 5.98
CA SER A 39 -4.50 18.19 5.05
C SER A 39 -4.71 16.78 5.64
N ARG A 40 -4.24 16.55 6.88
CA ARG A 40 -4.23 15.22 7.52
C ARG A 40 -5.61 14.58 7.65
N GLU A 41 -6.61 15.34 8.09
CA GLU A 41 -7.94 14.79 8.34
C GLU A 41 -8.61 14.29 7.05
N ARG A 42 -8.44 15.03 5.96
CA ARG A 42 -8.97 14.66 4.63
C ARG A 42 -8.27 13.42 4.07
N VAL A 43 -6.97 13.29 4.27
CA VAL A 43 -6.18 12.13 3.82
C VAL A 43 -6.55 10.88 4.61
N MET A 44 -6.73 10.98 5.93
CA MET A 44 -7.08 9.82 6.77
C MET A 44 -8.48 9.27 6.49
N LYS A 45 -9.45 10.10 6.07
CA LYS A 45 -10.79 9.62 5.69
C LYS A 45 -10.82 8.85 4.37
N ALA A 46 -9.78 8.93 3.55
CA ALA A 46 -9.72 8.31 2.24
C ALA A 46 -8.98 6.95 2.24
N LEU A 47 -8.46 6.52 3.38
CA LEU A 47 -7.73 5.27 3.61
C LEU A 47 -8.60 4.28 4.37
#